data_AF-A0A1M3HI04-F1
#
_entry.id   AF-A0A1M3HI04-F1
#
_cell.length_a   1.000
_cell.length_b   1.000
_cell.length_c   1.000
_cell.angle_alpha   90.00
_cell.angle_beta   90.00
_cell.angle_gamma   90.00
#
_symmetry.space_group_name_H-M   'P 1'
#
loop_
_entity.id
_entity.type
_entity.pdbx_description
1 polymer ?
#
loop_
_entity_poly.entity_id
_entity_poly.type
_entity_poly.pdbx_seq_one_letter_code
_entity_poly.pdbx_strand_id
1 'polypeptide(L)'
;MKYMKYLLFFVLTACGNNINDSLKAANNSVIDINNYELIYRTIQQLDKDADSQIVGHADSLYKAANAASSYIGRLKARLTDADSIGDKTEPAARLLLRTPASDTLRTMLLNIYTASHKCFVGQDSIAQLDKVLLDIVDLHNQTDWTPQYFKDSPTVAAETILSRFEMECTGAASLSLLTVLHQLKKP
;
A
#
# COMPACT_ATOMS: atom_id res chain seq x y z
N MET A 1 -6.91 -37.44 8.46
CA MET A 1 -6.51 -36.40 7.48
C MET A 1 -6.83 -35.03 8.08
N LYS A 2 -5.81 -34.18 8.16
CA LYS A 2 -5.75 -32.99 9.01
C LYS A 2 -5.99 -31.72 8.17
N TYR A 3 -6.93 -30.91 8.64
CA TYR A 3 -7.17 -29.46 8.46
C TYR A 3 -7.36 -28.88 7.06
N MET A 4 -8.60 -28.46 6.79
CA MET A 4 -8.91 -27.30 5.95
C MET A 4 -9.91 -26.44 6.73
N LYS A 5 -9.39 -25.43 7.41
CA LYS A 5 -10.12 -24.54 8.32
C LYS A 5 -9.64 -23.11 8.01
N TYR A 6 -10.62 -22.19 7.99
CA TYR A 6 -10.51 -20.73 7.88
C TYR A 6 -10.53 -20.13 6.47
N LEU A 7 -11.73 -20.10 5.88
CA LEU A 7 -12.17 -18.97 5.08
C LEU A 7 -12.55 -17.86 6.08
N LEU A 8 -11.67 -16.90 6.32
CA LEU A 8 -11.99 -15.73 7.14
C LEU A 8 -12.44 -14.59 6.22
N PHE A 9 -13.75 -14.39 6.15
CA PHE A 9 -14.33 -13.09 5.81
C PHE A 9 -14.03 -12.14 6.98
N PHE A 10 -13.10 -11.20 6.79
CA PHE A 10 -13.02 -10.02 7.64
C PHE A 10 -13.84 -8.91 7.01
N VAL A 11 -15.12 -8.84 7.40
CA VAL A 11 -15.85 -7.57 7.48
C VAL A 11 -15.72 -7.14 8.94
N LEU A 12 -14.83 -6.18 9.21
CA LEU A 12 -14.74 -5.53 10.51
C LEU A 12 -15.38 -4.15 10.41
N THR A 13 -16.65 -4.08 10.78
CA THR A 13 -17.28 -2.89 11.35
C THR A 13 -17.18 -3.00 12.86
N ALA A 14 -16.31 -2.22 13.49
CA ALA A 14 -16.44 -1.82 14.89
C ALA A 14 -15.58 -0.58 15.23
N CYS A 15 -16.29 0.50 15.54
CA CYS A 15 -15.94 1.70 16.29
C CYS A 15 -14.49 1.88 16.80
N GLY A 16 -13.81 2.86 16.20
CA GLY A 16 -12.85 3.74 16.87
C GLY A 16 -13.33 5.18 16.73
N ASN A 17 -14.20 5.62 17.64
CA ASN A 17 -14.63 7.01 17.76
C ASN A 17 -13.42 7.88 18.15
N ASN A 18 -12.82 8.57 17.17
CA ASN A 18 -12.06 9.83 17.35
C ASN A 18 -11.48 10.38 16.04
N ILE A 19 -11.35 9.56 15.00
CA ILE A 19 -10.96 10.06 13.66
C ILE A 19 -12.19 10.61 12.92
N ASN A 20 -13.37 10.03 13.14
CA ASN A 20 -14.62 10.38 12.45
C ASN A 20 -15.13 11.80 12.78
N ASP A 21 -14.93 12.28 14.01
CA ASP A 21 -15.37 13.63 14.41
C ASP A 21 -14.35 14.71 13.99
N SER A 22 -13.08 14.35 13.90
CA SER A 22 -12.02 15.18 13.30
C SER A 22 -12.14 15.25 11.76
N LEU A 23 -12.73 14.23 11.13
CA LEU A 23 -13.00 14.15 9.68
C LEU A 23 -14.23 14.96 9.25
N LYS A 24 -15.26 15.07 10.10
CA LYS A 24 -16.47 15.86 9.81
C LYS A 24 -16.25 17.38 9.82
N ALA A 25 -15.19 17.85 10.49
CA ALA A 25 -14.84 19.28 10.53
C ALA A 25 -14.06 19.75 9.27
N ALA A 26 -13.61 18.84 8.41
CA ALA A 26 -12.97 19.16 7.13
C ALA A 26 -14.01 19.53 6.05
N ASN A 27 -14.59 20.70 6.23
CA ASN A 27 -15.58 21.42 5.43
C ASN A 27 -15.68 21.07 3.92
N ASN A 28 -16.88 20.65 3.49
CA ASN A 28 -17.55 20.80 2.18
C ASN A 28 -17.01 20.17 0.88
N SER A 29 -16.07 19.22 0.93
CA SER A 29 -15.94 18.24 -0.15
C SER A 29 -15.80 16.86 0.47
N VAL A 30 -16.64 15.91 0.07
CA VAL A 30 -16.50 14.51 0.45
C VAL A 30 -15.21 14.02 -0.20
N ILE A 31 -14.08 14.18 0.48
CA ILE A 31 -12.81 13.61 0.04
C ILE A 31 -12.99 12.10 0.18
N ASP A 32 -12.99 11.38 -0.94
CA ASP A 32 -12.90 9.93 -0.93
C ASP A 32 -11.57 9.54 -0.30
N ILE A 33 -11.63 9.08 0.96
CA ILE A 33 -10.48 8.68 1.75
C ILE A 33 -9.71 7.50 1.15
N ASN A 34 -10.29 6.81 0.16
CA ASN A 34 -9.63 5.73 -0.56
C ASN A 34 -8.86 6.24 -1.79
N ASN A 35 -9.02 7.51 -2.15
CA ASN A 35 -8.39 8.12 -3.31
C ASN A 35 -7.22 9.02 -2.89
N TYR A 36 -6.05 8.40 -2.70
CA TYR A 36 -4.82 9.09 -2.31
C TYR A 36 -4.39 10.18 -3.31
N GLU A 37 -4.77 10.07 -4.59
CA GLU A 37 -4.49 11.12 -5.59
C GLU A 37 -5.30 12.38 -5.33
N LEU A 38 -6.59 12.25 -4.96
CA LEU A 38 -7.41 13.40 -4.58
C LEU A 38 -6.83 14.10 -3.34
N ILE A 39 -6.44 13.33 -2.32
CA ILE A 39 -5.83 13.86 -1.09
C ILE A 39 -4.53 14.62 -1.42
N TYR A 40 -3.67 14.04 -2.26
CA TYR A 40 -2.44 14.69 -2.71
C TYR A 40 -2.70 16.01 -3.43
N ARG A 41 -3.67 16.06 -4.36
CA ARG A 41 -4.04 17.30 -5.05
C ARG A 41 -4.54 18.37 -4.08
N THR A 42 -5.26 17.98 -3.02
CA THR A 42 -5.67 18.92 -1.96
C THR A 42 -4.46 19.47 -1.19
N ILE A 43 -3.47 18.64 -0.87
CA ILE A 43 -2.23 19.09 -0.21
C ILE A 43 -1.52 20.14 -1.07
N GLN A 44 -1.37 19.89 -2.38
CA GLN A 44 -0.73 20.81 -3.33
C GLN A 44 -1.45 22.17 -3.43
N GLN A 45 -2.76 22.22 -3.17
CA GLN A 45 -3.51 23.48 -3.17
C GLN A 45 -3.31 24.32 -1.91
N LEU A 46 -2.98 23.67 -0.78
CA LEU A 46 -2.72 24.31 0.52
C LEU A 46 -1.27 24.79 0.66
N ASP A 47 -0.39 24.43 -0.26
CA ASP A 47 1.07 24.61 -0.22
C ASP A 47 1.56 26.07 -0.20
N LYS A 48 0.69 27.07 -0.41
CA LYS A 48 1.14 28.45 -0.63
C LYS A 48 1.95 29.08 0.53
N ASP A 49 1.80 28.56 1.75
CA ASP A 49 2.53 28.99 2.96
C ASP A 49 2.94 27.79 3.86
N ALA A 50 2.98 26.57 3.32
CA ALA A 50 3.16 25.33 4.09
C ALA A 50 4.63 25.03 4.43
N ASP A 51 4.85 24.21 5.46
CA ASP A 51 6.17 23.66 5.76
C ASP A 51 6.65 22.78 4.58
N SER A 52 7.69 23.26 3.90
CA SER A 52 8.31 22.62 2.74
C SER A 52 8.72 21.16 3.00
N GLN A 53 9.04 20.80 4.25
CA GLN A 53 9.40 19.44 4.60
C GLN A 53 8.18 18.51 4.59
N ILE A 54 7.06 18.96 5.15
CA ILE A 54 5.80 18.21 5.22
C ILE A 54 5.27 17.94 3.81
N VAL A 55 5.28 18.97 2.96
CA VAL A 55 4.86 18.84 1.55
C VAL A 55 5.83 17.92 0.78
N GLY A 56 7.14 18.05 1.01
CA GLY A 56 8.14 17.15 0.42
C GLY A 56 7.96 15.67 0.80
N HIS A 57 7.43 15.38 1.99
CA HIS A 57 7.06 14.01 2.39
C HIS A 57 5.85 13.49 1.60
N ALA A 58 4.81 14.32 1.42
CA ALA A 58 3.65 13.98 0.60
C ALA A 58 4.04 13.70 -0.86
N ASP A 59 4.90 14.54 -1.46
CA ASP A 59 5.42 14.35 -2.81
C ASP A 59 6.17 13.03 -2.97
N SER A 60 7.04 12.72 -2.01
CA SER A 60 7.84 11.50 -2.02
C SER A 60 6.96 10.26 -1.96
N LEU A 61 5.94 10.29 -1.09
CA LEU A 61 5.00 9.19 -0.93
C LEU A 61 4.10 9.02 -2.16
N TYR A 62 3.58 10.12 -2.72
CA TYR A 62 2.74 10.06 -3.92
C TYR A 62 3.51 9.48 -5.12
N LYS A 63 4.77 9.88 -5.31
CA LYS A 63 5.64 9.32 -6.35
C LYS A 63 5.92 7.83 -6.11
N ALA A 64 6.19 7.44 -4.88
CA ALA A 64 6.42 6.04 -4.53
C ALA A 64 5.17 5.18 -4.80
N ALA A 65 3.98 5.64 -4.39
CA ALA A 65 2.70 4.93 -4.56
C ALA A 65 2.38 4.68 -6.04
N ASN A 66 2.53 5.72 -6.87
CA ASN A 66 2.33 5.59 -8.31
C ASN A 66 3.35 4.64 -8.97
N ALA A 67 4.62 4.73 -8.57
CA ALA A 67 5.65 3.85 -9.10
C ALA A 67 5.38 2.38 -8.76
N ALA A 68 4.99 2.10 -7.50
CA ALA A 68 4.66 0.76 -7.02
C ALA A 68 3.42 0.19 -7.74
N SER A 69 2.30 0.92 -7.76
CA SER A 69 1.07 0.48 -8.45
C SER A 69 1.31 0.26 -9.95
N SER A 70 2.01 1.18 -10.62
CA SER A 70 2.36 1.03 -12.04
C SER A 70 3.23 -0.21 -12.30
N TYR A 71 4.19 -0.51 -11.42
CA TYR A 71 5.03 -1.70 -11.57
C TYR A 71 4.27 -2.99 -11.31
N ILE A 72 3.44 -3.02 -10.27
CA ILE A 72 2.54 -4.14 -9.96
C ILE A 72 1.61 -4.42 -11.14
N GLY A 73 1.02 -3.38 -11.72
CA GLY A 73 0.19 -3.50 -12.93
C GLY A 73 0.94 -4.15 -14.10
N ARG A 74 2.21 -3.78 -14.33
CA ARG A 74 3.06 -4.43 -15.35
C ARG A 74 3.34 -5.89 -15.02
N LEU A 75 3.58 -6.24 -13.76
CA LEU A 75 3.80 -7.63 -13.36
C LEU A 75 2.56 -8.49 -13.59
N LYS A 76 1.38 -7.98 -13.21
CA LYS A 76 0.09 -8.63 -13.46
C LYS A 76 -0.15 -8.85 -14.95
N ALA A 77 0.03 -7.81 -15.77
CA ALA A 77 -0.10 -7.94 -17.23
C ALA A 77 0.82 -9.03 -17.81
N ARG A 78 2.08 -9.10 -17.37
CA ARG A 78 3.03 -10.15 -17.81
C ARG A 78 2.63 -11.55 -17.36
N LEU A 79 1.99 -11.69 -16.20
CA LEU A 79 1.44 -12.96 -15.73
C LEU A 79 0.27 -13.39 -16.61
N THR A 80 -0.70 -12.49 -16.84
CA THR A 80 -1.84 -12.73 -17.71
C THR A 80 -1.42 -13.08 -19.14
N ASP A 81 -0.45 -12.36 -19.71
CA ASP A 81 0.07 -12.62 -21.07
C ASP A 81 0.73 -14.00 -21.18
N ALA A 82 1.37 -14.47 -20.11
CA ALA A 82 2.02 -15.78 -20.07
C ALA A 82 1.02 -16.93 -19.82
N ASP A 83 -0.10 -16.64 -19.16
CA ASP A 83 -1.12 -17.62 -18.80
C ASP A 83 -2.50 -16.96 -18.54
N SER A 84 -3.27 -16.78 -19.61
CA SER A 84 -4.57 -16.11 -19.56
C SER A 84 -5.66 -16.88 -18.80
N ILE A 85 -5.48 -18.18 -18.58
CA ILE A 85 -6.42 -19.03 -17.84
C ILE A 85 -6.19 -18.89 -16.33
N GLY A 86 -4.94 -18.67 -15.91
CA GLY A 86 -4.59 -18.38 -14.54
C GLY A 86 -4.18 -19.60 -13.69
N ASP A 87 -4.14 -20.80 -14.26
CA ASP A 87 -3.99 -22.06 -13.52
C ASP A 87 -2.56 -22.62 -13.49
N LYS A 88 -1.66 -22.11 -14.33
CA LYS A 88 -0.26 -22.57 -14.37
C LYS A 88 0.54 -21.96 -13.24
N THR A 89 1.45 -22.74 -12.68
CA THR A 89 2.38 -22.30 -11.62
C THR A 89 3.69 -21.74 -12.18
N GLU A 90 4.09 -22.22 -13.36
CA GLU A 90 5.34 -21.86 -14.03
C GLU A 90 5.51 -20.35 -14.32
N PRO A 91 4.48 -19.58 -14.74
CA PRO A 91 4.63 -18.14 -15.01
C PRO A 91 5.03 -17.34 -13.78
N ALA A 92 4.38 -17.58 -12.64
CA ALA A 92 4.67 -16.91 -11.38
C ALA A 92 6.09 -17.22 -10.90
N ALA A 93 6.49 -18.50 -10.92
CA ALA A 93 7.83 -18.91 -10.53
C ALA A 93 8.90 -18.25 -11.43
N ARG A 94 8.74 -18.31 -12.77
CA ARG A 94 9.71 -17.72 -13.71
C ARG A 94 9.81 -16.20 -13.60
N LEU A 95 8.72 -15.51 -13.27
CA LEU A 95 8.69 -14.06 -13.21
C LEU A 95 9.13 -13.53 -11.84
N LEU A 96 8.74 -14.16 -10.73
CA LEU A 96 8.78 -13.58 -9.39
C LEU A 96 9.57 -14.39 -8.35
N LEU A 97 9.94 -15.65 -8.63
CA LEU A 97 10.72 -16.44 -7.68
C LEU A 97 12.21 -16.13 -7.84
N ARG A 98 12.77 -15.38 -6.87
CA ARG A 98 14.20 -15.02 -6.82
C ARG A 98 14.71 -14.38 -8.11
N THR A 99 13.93 -13.47 -8.66
CA THR A 99 14.26 -12.76 -9.90
C THR A 99 14.56 -11.29 -9.62
N PRO A 100 15.26 -10.59 -10.54
CA PRO A 100 15.40 -9.14 -10.44
C PRO A 100 14.07 -8.38 -10.40
N ALA A 101 13.00 -8.96 -10.96
CA ALA A 101 11.67 -8.37 -10.88
C ALA A 101 11.12 -8.40 -9.45
N SER A 102 11.37 -9.48 -8.71
CA SER A 102 11.02 -9.56 -7.29
C SER A 102 11.85 -8.61 -6.41
N ASP A 103 13.14 -8.40 -6.73
CA ASP A 103 13.99 -7.44 -6.00
C ASP A 103 13.51 -5.99 -6.22
N THR A 104 13.12 -5.68 -7.46
CA THR A 104 12.54 -4.38 -7.82
C THR A 104 11.20 -4.18 -7.11
N LEU A 105 10.33 -5.20 -7.09
CA LEU A 105 9.06 -5.16 -6.38
C LEU A 105 9.30 -4.89 -4.88
N ARG A 106 10.18 -5.66 -4.25
CA ARG A 106 10.54 -5.46 -2.84
C ARG A 106 11.02 -4.03 -2.57
N THR A 107 11.91 -3.51 -3.40
CA THR A 107 12.42 -2.14 -3.26
C THR A 107 11.29 -1.11 -3.31
N MET A 108 10.34 -1.26 -4.23
CA MET A 108 9.18 -0.37 -4.32
C MET A 108 8.28 -0.46 -3.09
N LEU A 109 7.99 -1.67 -2.59
CA LEU A 109 7.18 -1.87 -1.39
C LEU A 109 7.84 -1.25 -0.14
N LEU A 110 9.15 -1.45 0.03
CA LEU A 110 9.89 -0.85 1.15
C LEU A 110 10.03 0.67 1.04
N ASN A 111 10.03 1.22 -0.18
CA ASN A 111 9.98 2.67 -0.38
C ASN A 111 8.65 3.25 0.08
N ILE A 112 7.52 2.55 -0.12
CA ILE A 112 6.22 2.96 0.45
C ILE A 112 6.29 2.96 1.96
N TYR A 113 6.75 1.85 2.56
CA TYR A 113 6.90 1.75 4.00
C TYR A 113 7.71 2.92 4.57
N THR A 114 8.87 3.19 4.00
CA THR A 114 9.76 4.27 4.44
C THR A 114 9.15 5.67 4.21
N ALA A 115 8.52 5.90 3.05
CA ALA A 115 7.91 7.19 2.75
C ALA A 115 6.69 7.48 3.63
N SER A 116 5.85 6.48 3.88
CA SER A 116 4.70 6.58 4.78
C SER A 116 5.14 6.90 6.21
N HIS A 117 6.19 6.25 6.72
CA HIS A 117 6.70 6.53 8.07
C HIS A 117 7.12 8.00 8.27
N LYS A 118 7.67 8.65 7.23
CA LYS A 118 8.06 10.06 7.29
C LYS A 118 6.87 11.01 7.44
N CYS A 119 5.66 10.59 7.10
CA CYS A 119 4.44 11.40 7.22
C CYS A 119 3.87 11.43 8.64
N PHE A 120 4.30 10.53 9.53
CA PHE A 120 3.76 10.43 10.89
C PHE A 120 4.69 11.03 11.94
N VAL A 121 4.08 11.69 12.94
CA VAL A 121 4.76 12.23 14.11
C VAL A 121 4.16 11.54 15.34
N GLY A 122 4.86 10.55 15.90
CA GLY A 122 4.43 9.82 17.11
C GLY A 122 4.17 8.32 16.89
N GLN A 123 4.33 7.54 17.97
CA GLN A 123 4.30 6.06 17.92
C GLN A 123 2.90 5.47 17.65
N ASP A 124 1.83 6.08 18.17
CA ASP A 124 0.46 5.55 18.02
C ASP A 124 -0.01 5.55 16.56
N SER A 125 0.39 6.56 15.78
CA SER A 125 0.03 6.64 14.37
C SER A 125 0.86 5.70 13.50
N ILE A 126 2.10 5.40 13.90
CA ILE A 126 2.94 4.37 13.27
C ILE A 126 2.31 2.98 13.45
N ALA A 127 1.79 2.68 14.64
CA ALA A 127 1.12 1.39 14.89
C ALA A 127 -0.15 1.18 14.03
N GLN A 128 -0.81 2.25 13.58
CA GLN A 128 -1.92 2.16 12.63
C GLN A 128 -1.43 1.90 11.21
N LEU A 129 -0.33 2.53 10.82
CA LEU A 129 0.32 2.31 9.52
C LEU A 129 0.80 0.86 9.38
N ASP A 130 1.45 0.30 10.40
CA ASP A 130 1.95 -1.07 10.38
C ASP A 130 0.83 -2.12 10.25
N LYS A 131 -0.39 -1.82 10.74
CA LYS A 131 -1.57 -2.67 10.53
C LYS A 131 -2.08 -2.67 9.09
N VAL A 132 -1.79 -1.61 8.32
CA VAL A 132 -2.14 -1.53 6.90
C VAL A 132 -1.06 -2.18 6.04
N LEU A 133 0.19 -2.15 6.49
CA LEU A 133 1.38 -2.64 5.76
C LEU A 133 1.82 -4.05 6.23
N LEU A 134 0.90 -4.91 6.67
CA LEU A 134 1.24 -6.18 7.32
C LEU A 134 2.22 -7.03 6.51
N ASP A 135 1.92 -7.29 5.23
CA ASP A 135 2.81 -8.12 4.42
C ASP A 135 4.12 -7.37 4.12
N ILE A 136 4.06 -6.07 3.87
CA ILE A 136 5.25 -5.25 3.54
C ILE A 136 6.22 -5.15 4.74
N VAL A 137 5.70 -5.08 5.97
CA VAL A 137 6.50 -5.14 7.21
C VAL A 137 7.22 -6.47 7.32
N ASP A 138 6.55 -7.57 6.99
CA ASP A 138 7.17 -8.90 7.01
C ASP A 138 8.29 -9.01 5.94
N LEU A 139 8.11 -8.41 4.76
CA LEU A 139 9.15 -8.35 3.71
C LEU A 139 10.41 -7.62 4.15
N HIS A 140 10.30 -6.63 5.03
CA HIS A 140 11.45 -5.90 5.55
C HIS A 140 12.40 -6.85 6.31
N ASN A 141 11.85 -7.83 7.01
CA ASN A 141 12.60 -8.71 7.91
C ASN A 141 13.07 -10.02 7.28
N GLN A 142 12.69 -10.31 6.03
CA GLN A 142 12.97 -11.59 5.37
C GLN A 142 13.93 -11.46 4.19
N THR A 143 15.02 -12.23 4.17
CA THR A 143 16.00 -12.19 3.07
C THR A 143 15.50 -12.88 1.80
N ASP A 144 14.85 -14.05 1.93
CA ASP A 144 14.32 -14.85 0.82
C ASP A 144 12.80 -14.96 0.92
N TRP A 145 12.12 -13.86 0.61
CA TRP A 145 10.68 -13.69 0.81
C TRP A 145 9.84 -14.32 -0.31
N THR A 146 10.39 -14.47 -1.51
CA THR A 146 9.62 -14.86 -2.70
C THR A 146 9.03 -16.28 -2.66
N PRO A 147 9.69 -17.30 -2.07
CA PRO A 147 9.13 -18.66 -2.07
C PRO A 147 7.82 -18.78 -1.31
N GLN A 148 7.58 -17.99 -0.25
CA GLN A 148 6.34 -18.06 0.52
C GLN A 148 5.11 -17.58 -0.27
N TYR A 149 5.33 -16.75 -1.31
CA TYR A 149 4.27 -16.14 -2.10
C TYR A 149 4.14 -16.76 -3.50
N PHE A 150 5.25 -17.14 -4.13
CA PHE A 150 5.26 -17.45 -5.56
C PHE A 150 5.76 -18.86 -5.89
N LYS A 151 6.26 -19.62 -4.90
CA LYS A 151 6.61 -21.02 -5.13
C LYS A 151 5.34 -21.83 -5.29
N ASP A 152 5.21 -22.51 -6.43
CA ASP A 152 4.07 -23.36 -6.75
C ASP A 152 2.71 -22.62 -6.77
N SER A 153 2.74 -21.28 -6.87
CA SER A 153 1.52 -20.45 -6.91
C SER A 153 0.98 -20.37 -8.34
N PRO A 154 -0.30 -20.70 -8.57
CA PRO A 154 -0.95 -20.46 -9.85
C PRO A 154 -0.91 -18.96 -10.21
N THR A 155 -0.90 -18.66 -11.50
CA THR A 155 -0.89 -17.28 -12.03
C THR A 155 -1.97 -16.40 -11.37
N VAL A 156 -3.20 -16.88 -11.22
CA VAL A 156 -4.29 -16.13 -10.55
C VAL A 156 -4.00 -15.82 -9.08
N ALA A 157 -3.34 -16.75 -8.38
CA ALA A 157 -2.94 -16.54 -6.98
C ALA A 157 -1.81 -15.52 -6.89
N ALA A 158 -0.83 -15.58 -7.80
CA ALA A 158 0.24 -14.59 -7.88
C ALA A 158 -0.30 -13.18 -8.19
N GLU A 159 -1.25 -13.05 -9.12
CA GLU A 159 -1.94 -11.78 -9.38
C GLU A 159 -2.73 -11.26 -8.18
N THR A 160 -3.34 -12.17 -7.40
CA THR A 160 -4.06 -11.82 -6.17
C THR A 160 -3.10 -11.29 -5.10
N ILE A 161 -1.93 -11.93 -4.92
CA ILE A 161 -0.88 -11.46 -4.02
C ILE A 161 -0.37 -10.08 -4.44
N LEU A 162 -0.10 -9.88 -5.74
CA LEU A 162 0.29 -8.58 -6.27
C LEU A 162 -0.78 -7.52 -6.02
N SER A 163 -2.06 -7.86 -6.19
CA SER A 163 -3.18 -6.96 -5.90
C SER A 163 -3.27 -6.63 -4.41
N ARG A 164 -2.95 -7.58 -3.51
CA ARG A 164 -2.85 -7.33 -2.08
C ARG A 164 -1.75 -6.33 -1.76
N PHE A 165 -0.55 -6.49 -2.33
CA PHE A 165 0.51 -5.49 -2.17
C PHE A 165 0.09 -4.10 -2.68
N GLU A 166 -0.62 -4.03 -3.80
CA GLU A 166 -1.15 -2.77 -4.33
C GLU A 166 -2.17 -2.12 -3.38
N MET A 167 -3.07 -2.91 -2.79
CA MET A 167 -4.00 -2.42 -1.77
C MET A 167 -3.27 -1.91 -0.52
N GLU A 168 -2.25 -2.62 -0.02
CA GLU A 168 -1.45 -2.13 1.11
C GLU A 168 -0.73 -0.82 0.75
N CYS A 169 -0.16 -0.72 -0.46
CA CYS A 169 0.49 0.51 -0.93
C CYS A 169 -0.47 1.71 -0.97
N THR A 170 -1.63 1.52 -1.58
CA THR A 170 -2.62 2.59 -1.74
C THR A 170 -3.29 2.96 -0.41
N GLY A 171 -3.57 1.98 0.46
CA GLY A 171 -4.07 2.20 1.81
C GLY A 171 -3.09 2.99 2.67
N ALA A 172 -1.80 2.62 2.64
CA ALA A 172 -0.75 3.35 3.35
C ALA A 172 -0.58 4.77 2.81
N ALA A 173 -0.63 4.96 1.49
CA ALA A 173 -0.58 6.27 0.86
C ALA A 173 -1.74 7.17 1.32
N SER A 174 -2.98 6.66 1.25
CA SER A 174 -4.17 7.37 1.70
C SER A 174 -4.06 7.80 3.16
N LEU A 175 -3.74 6.87 4.07
CA LEU A 175 -3.65 7.16 5.51
C LEU A 175 -2.56 8.20 5.82
N SER A 176 -1.39 8.06 5.20
CA SER A 176 -0.25 8.95 5.41
C SER A 176 -0.50 10.34 4.85
N LEU A 177 -1.08 10.45 3.65
CA LEU A 177 -1.42 11.74 3.05
C LEU A 177 -2.55 12.44 3.83
N LEU A 178 -3.54 11.71 4.35
CA LEU A 178 -4.54 12.27 5.26
C LEU A 178 -3.88 12.85 6.53
N THR A 179 -2.85 12.18 7.03
CA THR A 179 -2.07 12.66 8.17
C THR A 179 -1.34 13.97 7.84
N VAL A 180 -0.69 14.04 6.68
CA VAL A 180 -0.07 15.28 6.19
C VAL A 180 -1.10 16.39 6.04
N LEU A 181 -2.25 16.11 5.41
CA LEU A 181 -3.33 17.08 5.23
C LEU A 181 -3.83 17.62 6.56
N HIS A 182 -3.93 16.75 7.58
CA HIS A 182 -4.34 17.17 8.92
C HIS A 182 -3.27 18.05 9.59
N GLN A 183 -1.98 17.75 9.41
CA GLN A 183 -0.88 18.60 9.91
C GLN A 183 -0.91 19.99 9.29
N LEU A 184 -1.15 20.09 7.97
CA LEU A 184 -1.23 21.38 7.26
C LEU A 184 -2.47 22.22 7.64
N LYS A 185 -3.53 21.59 8.16
CA LYS A 185 -4.75 22.29 8.58
C LYS A 185 -4.74 22.70 10.06
N LYS A 186 -3.74 22.30 10.85
CA LYS A 186 -3.63 22.75 12.24
C LYS A 186 -3.16 24.22 12.25
N PRO A 187 -3.87 25.11 12.97
CA PRO A 187 -3.50 26.51 13.11
C PRO A 187 -2.22 26.71 13.93
#